data_AF-A0A1Y3NNB9-F1
#
_entry.id   AF-A0A1Y3NNB9-F1
#
_cell.length_a   1.000
_cell.length_b   1.000
_cell.length_c   1.000
_cell.angle_alpha   90.00
_cell.angle_beta   90.00
_cell.angle_gamma   90.00
#
_symmetry.space_group_name_H-M   'P 1'
#
loop_
_entity.id
_entity.type
_entity.pdbx_description
1 polymer ?
#
loop_
_entity_poly.entity_id
_entity_poly.type
_entity_poly.pdbx_seq_one_letter_code
_entity_poly.pdbx_strand_id
1 'polypeptide(L)'
;MYKENVNNIKPVDSEWQIKFRCEKCDEIGNTFSVVDADEEMEIPGSRGVCNLVIKCKSCKNNGNINIEKNSIQAYDDENENFKPLVNMECRGLIPEEWNISVKYHTIF
;
A
#
# COMPACT_ATOMS: atom_id res chain seq x y z
N MET A 1 3.06 -15.66 11.19
CA MET A 1 3.27 -14.42 11.99
C MET A 1 2.87 -14.83 13.38
N TYR A 2 3.82 -14.97 14.31
CA TYR A 2 3.51 -15.52 15.63
C TYR A 2 2.56 -14.60 16.39
N LYS A 3 1.37 -15.11 16.77
CA LYS A 3 0.38 -14.40 17.58
C LYS A 3 0.32 -15.01 18.97
N GLU A 4 0.58 -14.23 20.00
CA GLU A 4 0.41 -14.66 21.40
C GLU A 4 -0.77 -13.91 22.02
N ASN A 5 -1.88 -14.60 22.25
CA ASN A 5 -3.12 -14.03 22.80
C ASN A 5 -3.70 -12.86 21.97
N VAL A 6 -3.54 -12.89 20.65
CA VAL A 6 -4.05 -11.88 19.73
C VAL A 6 -4.95 -12.55 18.70
N ASN A 7 -6.23 -12.17 18.71
CA ASN A 7 -7.23 -12.74 17.80
C ASN A 7 -7.33 -11.94 16.49
N ASN A 8 -7.17 -10.62 16.56
CA ASN A 8 -7.36 -9.74 15.42
C ASN A 8 -6.29 -8.64 15.35
N ILE A 9 -5.65 -8.51 14.19
CA ILE A 9 -4.76 -7.39 13.87
C ILE A 9 -5.41 -6.62 12.73
N LYS A 10 -5.73 -5.35 12.98
CA LYS A 10 -6.31 -4.46 11.97
C LYS A 10 -5.48 -3.18 11.87
N PRO A 11 -5.25 -2.66 10.66
CA PRO A 11 -4.72 -1.31 10.50
C PRO A 11 -5.67 -0.29 11.17
N VAL A 12 -5.10 0.62 11.96
CA VAL A 12 -5.87 1.70 12.63
C VAL A 12 -6.35 2.71 11.59
N ASP A 13 -5.46 3.01 10.64
CA ASP A 13 -5.63 4.02 9.61
C ASP A 13 -5.71 3.36 8.23
N SER A 14 -6.11 4.13 7.22
CA SER A 14 -6.15 3.71 5.80
C SER A 14 -4.82 3.90 5.07
N GLU A 15 -3.75 4.24 5.80
CA GLU A 15 -2.43 4.53 5.29
C GLU A 15 -1.54 3.28 5.16
N TRP A 16 -0.85 3.18 4.03
CA TRP A 16 0.13 2.13 3.76
C TRP A 16 1.45 2.74 3.34
N GLN A 17 2.53 2.36 4.03
CA GLN A 17 3.88 2.86 3.75
C GLN A 17 4.65 1.86 2.89
N ILE A 18 4.82 2.15 1.61
CA ILE A 18 5.36 1.19 0.63
C ILE A 18 6.50 1.83 -0.17
N LYS A 19 7.60 1.08 -0.38
CA LYS A 19 8.56 1.39 -1.44
C LYS A 19 8.11 0.75 -2.74
N PHE A 20 8.20 1.53 -3.80
CA PHE A 20 7.82 1.10 -5.13
C PHE A 20 9.04 1.03 -6.05
N ARG A 21 9.07 0.01 -6.91
CA ARG A 21 9.94 -0.08 -8.09
C ARG A 21 9.24 0.48 -9.31
N CYS A 22 9.95 1.25 -10.12
CA CYS A 22 9.43 1.72 -11.39
C CYS A 22 9.46 0.60 -12.44
N GLU A 23 8.30 0.28 -13.03
CA GLU A 23 8.20 -0.76 -14.07
C GLU A 23 9.01 -0.46 -15.34
N LYS A 24 9.29 0.81 -15.60
CA LYS A 24 9.96 1.25 -16.85
C LYS A 24 11.48 1.13 -16.81
N CYS A 25 12.10 1.37 -15.66
CA CYS A 25 13.55 1.49 -15.54
C CYS A 25 14.14 0.74 -14.34
N ASP A 26 13.31 -0.03 -13.63
CA ASP A 26 13.67 -0.84 -12.47
C ASP A 26 14.27 -0.11 -11.26
N GLU A 27 14.30 1.22 -11.27
CA GLU A 27 14.68 2.02 -10.11
C GLU A 27 13.71 1.81 -8.94
N ILE A 28 14.25 1.47 -7.77
CA ILE A 28 13.50 1.37 -6.51
C ILE A 28 13.58 2.70 -5.76
N GLY A 29 12.45 3.20 -5.27
CA GLY A 29 12.43 4.41 -4.46
C GLY A 29 13.28 4.30 -3.19
N ASN A 30 14.11 5.31 -2.91
CA ASN A 30 14.96 5.36 -1.71
C ASN A 30 14.18 5.56 -0.40
N THR A 31 12.90 5.91 -0.47
CA THR A 31 12.05 6.25 0.68
C THR A 31 10.70 5.55 0.55
N PHE A 32 10.06 5.25 1.67
CA PHE A 32 8.67 4.81 1.69
C PHE A 32 7.74 5.94 1.26
N SER A 33 6.80 5.64 0.39
CA SER A 33 5.68 6.52 0.06
C SER A 33 4.46 6.10 0.86
N VAL A 34 3.69 7.06 1.33
CA VAL A 34 2.40 6.82 1.97
C VAL A 34 1.34 6.77 0.88
N VAL A 35 0.54 5.72 0.84
CA VAL A 35 -0.70 5.67 0.06
C VAL A 35 -1.86 5.53 1.05
N ASP A 36 -2.76 6.51 1.06
CA ASP A 36 -3.92 6.56 1.95
C ASP A 36 -5.20 6.34 1.14
N ALA A 37 -6.02 5.37 1.53
CA ALA A 37 -7.28 5.09 0.86
C ALA A 37 -8.30 6.25 0.92
N ASP A 38 -8.08 7.23 1.79
CA ASP A 38 -8.93 8.42 1.95
C ASP A 38 -8.42 9.65 1.17
N GLU A 39 -7.20 9.61 0.65
CA GLU A 39 -6.65 10.69 -0.20
C GLU A 39 -7.08 10.53 -1.66
N GLU A 40 -7.39 11.63 -2.34
CA GLU A 40 -7.64 11.65 -3.79
C GLU A 40 -6.68 12.63 -4.48
N MET A 41 -6.00 12.15 -5.51
CA MET A 41 -5.07 12.90 -6.35
C MET A 41 -5.44 12.76 -7.82
N GLU A 42 -5.35 13.85 -8.57
CA GLU A 42 -5.55 13.83 -10.03
C GLU A 42 -4.42 13.06 -10.73
N ILE A 43 -4.78 12.17 -11.65
CA ILE A 43 -3.80 11.45 -12.46
C ILE A 43 -3.35 12.34 -13.64
N PRO A 44 -2.05 12.67 -13.77
CA PRO A 44 -1.57 13.51 -14.86
C PRO A 44 -1.91 12.94 -16.25
N GLY A 45 -2.62 13.73 -17.06
CA GLY A 45 -3.03 13.33 -18.42
C GLY A 45 -4.23 12.40 -18.48
N SER A 46 -4.96 12.21 -17.38
CA SER A 46 -6.19 11.43 -17.29
C SER A 46 -7.32 12.26 -16.68
N ARG A 47 -8.56 11.76 -16.76
CA ARG A 47 -9.73 12.32 -16.04
C ARG A 47 -10.01 11.59 -14.72
N GLY A 48 -9.26 10.54 -14.42
CA GLY A 48 -9.42 9.74 -13.21
C GLY A 48 -8.63 10.31 -12.04
N VAL A 49 -9.02 9.88 -10.84
CA VAL A 49 -8.31 10.12 -9.58
C VAL A 49 -7.73 8.80 -9.05
N CYS A 50 -6.75 8.92 -8.17
CA CYS A 50 -6.14 7.79 -7.45
C CYS A 50 -5.67 8.24 -6.08
N ASN A 51 -5.24 7.32 -5.22
CA ASN A 51 -4.74 7.66 -3.90
C ASN A 51 -3.30 8.19 -3.89
N LEU A 52 -2.46 7.84 -4.87
CA LEU A 52 -1.07 8.29 -4.91
C LEU A 52 -0.55 8.40 -6.35
N VAL A 53 0.15 9.49 -6.66
CA VAL A 53 0.93 9.67 -7.91
C VAL A 53 2.42 9.80 -7.59
N ILE A 54 3.26 9.00 -8.23
CA ILE A 54 4.73 9.06 -8.08
C ILE A 54 5.37 9.29 -9.44
N LYS A 55 6.29 10.26 -9.49
CA LYS A 55 7.19 10.45 -10.63
C LYS A 55 8.54 9.80 -10.35
N CYS A 56 8.92 8.83 -11.17
CA CYS A 56 10.22 8.17 -11.07
C CYS A 56 11.36 9.20 -11.16
N LYS A 57 12.26 9.20 -10.18
CA LYS A 57 13.39 10.15 -10.13
C LYS A 57 14.41 9.90 -11.24
N SER A 58 14.58 8.66 -11.68
CA SER A 58 15.50 8.25 -12.74
C SER A 58 14.92 8.58 -14.13
N CYS A 59 13.91 7.82 -14.59
CA CYS A 59 13.39 7.94 -15.97
C CYS A 59 12.25 8.96 -16.17
N LYS A 60 11.81 9.64 -15.11
CA LYS A 60 10.71 10.64 -15.11
C LYS A 60 9.33 10.11 -15.50
N ASN A 61 9.16 8.79 -15.65
CA ASN A 61 7.85 8.17 -15.86
C ASN A 61 6.95 8.39 -14.65
N ASN A 62 5.68 8.67 -14.88
CA ASN A 62 4.68 8.73 -13.81
C ASN A 62 4.07 7.35 -13.61
N GLY A 63 3.81 6.99 -12.36
CA GLY A 63 2.95 5.89 -11.99
C GLY A 63 1.96 6.33 -10.93
N ASN A 64 0.91 5.54 -10.74
CA ASN A 64 -0.15 5.81 -9.78
C ASN A 64 -0.61 4.53 -9.08
N ILE A 65 -1.11 4.70 -7.87
CA ILE A 65 -1.64 3.64 -7.01
C ILE A 65 -3.04 4.04 -6.55
N ASN A 66 -3.98 3.09 -6.63
CA ASN A 66 -5.33 3.25 -6.11
C ASN A 66 -5.69 2.06 -5.22
N ILE A 67 -6.08 2.31 -3.97
CA ILE A 67 -6.55 1.33 -3.00
C ILE A 67 -8.04 1.10 -3.24
N GLU A 68 -8.42 -0.16 -3.34
CA GLU A 68 -9.83 -0.54 -3.23
C GLU A 68 -10.23 -0.48 -1.75
N LYS A 69 -10.78 0.64 -1.28
CA LYS A 69 -11.07 0.89 0.14
C LYS A 69 -11.87 -0.24 0.82
N ASN A 70 -12.81 -0.85 0.10
CA ASN A 70 -13.65 -1.95 0.61
C ASN A 70 -12.91 -3.29 0.75
N SER A 71 -11.69 -3.40 0.22
CA SER A 71 -10.85 -4.60 0.34
C SER A 71 -10.04 -4.65 1.64
N ILE A 72 -9.95 -3.54 2.37
CA ILE A 72 -9.18 -3.45 3.61
C ILE A 72 -9.81 -4.35 4.66
N GLN A 73 -9.09 -5.38 5.09
CA GLN A 73 -9.58 -6.37 6.03
C GLN A 73 -8.57 -6.67 7.14
N ALA A 74 -9.10 -7.18 8.26
CA ALA A 74 -8.30 -7.62 9.38
C ALA A 74 -7.58 -8.94 9.09
N TYR A 75 -6.44 -9.12 9.74
CA TYR A 75 -5.76 -10.39 9.85
C TYR A 75 -6.27 -11.17 11.06
N ASP A 76 -7.04 -12.22 10.80
CA ASP A 76 -7.74 -13.06 11.78
C ASP A 76 -7.46 -14.55 11.56
N ASP A 77 -6.53 -14.93 10.67
CA ASP A 77 -6.24 -16.34 10.39
C ASP A 77 -5.55 -17.00 11.59
N GLU A 78 -6.20 -17.99 12.19
CA GLU A 78 -5.72 -18.75 13.35
C GLU A 78 -4.53 -19.68 13.00
N ASN A 79 -4.41 -20.06 11.73
CA ASN A 79 -3.39 -21.00 11.25
C ASN A 79 -2.11 -20.28 10.77
N GLU A 80 -1.99 -18.98 11.03
CA GLU A 80 -0.86 -18.14 10.63
C GLU A 80 -0.54 -18.13 9.13
N ASN A 81 -1.51 -18.42 8.25
CA ASN A 81 -1.29 -18.41 6.81
C ASN A 81 -1.15 -16.98 6.26
N PHE A 82 -0.62 -16.89 5.05
CA PHE A 82 -0.72 -15.65 4.27
C PHE A 82 -2.18 -15.38 3.91
N LYS A 83 -2.65 -14.18 4.29
CA LYS A 83 -3.99 -13.67 3.96
C LYS A 83 -3.86 -12.29 3.31
N PRO A 84 -4.60 -12.00 2.22
CA PRO A 84 -4.66 -10.64 1.67
C PRO A 84 -5.18 -9.65 2.71
N LEU A 85 -4.59 -8.45 2.81
CA LEU A 85 -5.07 -7.40 3.72
C LEU A 85 -5.72 -6.22 2.99
N VAL A 86 -5.31 -5.98 1.75
CA VAL A 86 -5.76 -4.87 0.91
C VAL A 86 -5.46 -5.19 -0.56
N ASN A 87 -6.32 -4.71 -1.45
CA ASN A 87 -6.11 -4.70 -2.89
C ASN A 87 -5.65 -3.31 -3.34
N MET A 88 -4.60 -3.28 -4.17
CA MET A 88 -4.07 -2.05 -4.76
C MET A 88 -3.97 -2.19 -6.28
N GLU A 89 -4.60 -1.29 -7.01
CA GLU A 89 -4.37 -1.12 -8.44
C GLU A 89 -3.11 -0.29 -8.63
N CYS A 90 -2.08 -0.89 -9.24
CA CYS A 90 -0.79 -0.26 -9.46
C CYS A 90 -0.55 -0.11 -10.97
N ARG A 91 -0.16 1.09 -11.42
CA ARG A 91 0.17 1.37 -12.82
C ARG A 91 1.53 2.06 -12.91
N GLY A 92 2.50 1.46 -13.59
CA GLY A 92 3.85 2.01 -13.76
C GLY A 92 4.76 1.85 -12.53
N LEU A 93 4.26 1.18 -11.49
CA LEU A 93 4.92 0.97 -10.19
C LEU A 93 4.61 -0.45 -9.68
N ILE A 94 5.60 -1.10 -9.09
CA ILE A 94 5.47 -2.41 -8.43
C ILE A 94 5.79 -2.22 -6.94
N PRO A 95 4.92 -2.65 -6.01
CA PRO A 95 5.24 -2.70 -4.58
C PRO A 95 6.39 -3.67 -4.30
N GLU A 96 7.43 -3.23 -3.57
CA GLU A 96 8.59 -4.07 -3.24
C GLU A 96 8.76 -4.28 -1.73
N GLU A 97 8.55 -3.24 -0.93
CA GLU A 97 8.77 -3.29 0.52
C GLU A 97 7.64 -2.56 1.25
N TRP A 98 7.07 -3.21 2.26
CA TRP A 98 6.04 -2.63 3.12
C TRP A 98 6.61 -2.35 4.51
N ASN A 99 6.45 -1.12 4.99
CA ASN A 99 6.77 -0.74 6.35
C ASN A 99 5.55 -0.90 7.26
N ILE A 100 5.63 -1.88 8.17
CA ILE A 100 4.57 -2.26 9.14
C ILE A 100 4.77 -1.53 10.49
N SER A 101 5.66 -0.53 10.59
CA SER A 101 5.82 0.24 11.84
C SER A 101 4.71 1.29 12.07
N VAL A 102 3.73 1.37 11.16
CA VAL A 102 2.53 2.22 11.31
C VAL A 102 1.65 1.70 12.47
N LYS A 103 0.74 2.51 12.99
CA LYS A 103 -0.08 2.13 14.16
C LYS A 103 -1.08 1.02 13.78
N TYR A 104 -0.99 -0.13 14.45
CA TYR A 104 -1.99 -1.20 14.39
C TYR A 104 -2.75 -1.29 15.71
N HIS A 105 -4.03 -1.68 15.64
CA HIS A 105 -4.79 -2.02 16.83
C HIS A 105 -4.80 -3.53 17.00
N THR A 106 -4.59 -3.95 18.24
CA THR A 106 -4.62 -5.35 18.64
C THR A 106 -5.82 -5.54 19.55
N ILE A 107 -6.72 -6.45 19.20
CA ILE A 107 -7.86 -6.81 20.04
C ILE A 107 -7.53 -8.16 20.71
N PHE A 108 -7.53 -8.15 22.05
CA PHE A 108 -7.36 -9.33 22.89
C PHE A 108 -8.67 -10.10 23.00
#